data_AF-A0A0F9GR56-F1
#
_entry.id   AF-A0A0F9GR56-F1
#
_cell.length_a   1.000
_cell.length_b   1.000
_cell.length_c   1.000
_cell.angle_alpha   90.00
_cell.angle_beta   90.00
_cell.angle_gamma   90.00
#
_symmetry.space_group_name_H-M   'P 1'
#
loop_
_entity.id
_entity.type
_entity.pdbx_description
1 polymer ?
#
loop_
_entity_poly.entity_id
_entity_poly.type
_entity_poly.pdbx_seq_one_letter_code
_entity_poly.pdbx_strand_id
1 'polypeptide(L)' 'MQVIVLDNDVGGRSVVDVADNATVGLVFSEAKPNAKFADYKVTLNRSPAGEHQKLKDALIDGVTELCVCITPTKIEGA' A
#
# COMPACT_ATOMS: atom_id res chain seq x y z
N MET A 1 11.05 -8.47 3.72
CA MET A 1 10.29 -8.91 2.53
C MET A 1 10.14 -7.77 1.55
N GLN A 2 9.95 -8.06 0.26
CA GLN A 2 9.72 -7.05 -0.77
C GLN A 2 8.24 -6.81 -1.00
N VAL A 3 7.86 -5.54 -1.15
CA VAL A 3 6.50 -5.10 -1.47
C VAL A 3 6.55 -4.16 -2.66
N ILE A 4 5.68 -4.41 -3.63
CA ILE A 4 5.44 -3.50 -4.74
C ILE A 4 4.47 -2.42 -4.27
N VAL A 5 4.81 -1.16 -4.47
CA VAL A 5 3.91 -0.03 -4.22
C VAL A 5 3.49 0.55 -5.57
N LEU A 6 2.17 0.61 -5.79
CA LEU A 6 1.56 1.31 -6.91
C LEU A 6 0.92 2.59 -6.40
N ASP A 7 1.52 3.72 -6.75
CA ASP A 7 1.01 5.05 -6.41
C ASP A 7 0.21 5.60 -7.60
N ASN A 8 -1.11 5.46 -7.54
CA ASN A 8 -2.02 5.92 -8.58
C ASN A 8 -2.34 7.43 -8.48
N ASP A 9 -1.82 8.12 -7.47
CA ASP A 9 -2.02 9.56 -7.28
C ASP A 9 -1.07 10.36 -8.18
N VAL A 10 0.21 9.98 -8.19
CA VAL A 10 1.24 10.63 -9.03
C VAL A 10 1.71 9.75 -10.20
N GLY A 11 1.24 8.51 -10.29
CA GLY A 11 1.57 7.58 -11.37
C GLY A 11 2.96 6.95 -11.22
N GLY A 12 3.14 6.11 -10.19
CA GLY A 12 4.42 5.48 -9.87
C GLY A 12 4.33 3.99 -9.52
N ARG A 13 5.40 3.26 -9.81
CA ARG A 13 5.64 1.89 -9.32
C ARG A 13 7.01 1.82 -8.68
N SER A 14 7.07 1.38 -7.42
CA SER A 14 8.31 1.15 -6.70
C SER A 14 8.30 -0.22 -6.03
N VAL A 15 9.49 -0.72 -5.67
CA VAL A 15 9.66 -1.90 -4.83
C VAL A 15 10.36 -1.44 -3.58
N VAL A 16 9.81 -1.78 -2.42
CA VAL A 16 10.35 -1.42 -1.11
C VAL A 16 10.63 -2.68 -0.31
N ASP A 17 11.78 -2.68 0.37
CA ASP A 17 12.14 -3.71 1.33
C ASP A 17 11.65 -3.32 2.71
N VAL A 18 10.82 -4.17 3.30
CA VAL A 18 10.19 -3.92 4.60
C VAL A 18 10.47 -5.06 5.57
N ALA A 19 10.44 -4.74 6.86
CA ALA A 19 10.53 -5.75 7.91
C ALA A 19 9.30 -6.68 7.92
N ASP A 20 9.46 -7.90 8.42
CA ASP A 20 8.38 -8.91 8.43
C ASP A 20 7.13 -8.51 9.23
N ASN A 21 7.28 -7.58 10.16
CA ASN A 21 6.17 -7.04 10.97
C ASN A 21 5.61 -5.71 10.43
N ALA A 22 6.03 -5.29 9.23
CA ALA A 22 5.55 -4.06 8.63
C ALA A 22 4.04 -4.10 8.34
N THR A 23 3.42 -2.94 8.48
CA THR A 23 2.00 -2.74 8.21
C THR A 23 1.80 -1.98 6.90
N VAL A 24 0.59 -2.06 6.36
CA VAL A 24 0.20 -1.26 5.20
C VAL A 24 0.34 0.24 5.47
N GLY A 25 0.04 0.69 6.69
CA GLY A 25 0.22 2.08 7.12
C GLY A 25 1.66 2.57 7.12
N LEU A 26 2.63 1.70 7.47
CA LEU A 26 4.05 2.04 7.37
C LEU A 26 4.46 2.26 5.92
N VAL A 27 4.11 1.33 5.02
CA VAL A 27 4.38 1.44 3.59
C VAL A 27 3.72 2.68 2.99
N PHE A 28 2.48 2.96 3.38
CA PHE A 28 1.77 4.18 2.97
C PHE A 28 2.51 5.44 3.44
N SER A 29 2.94 5.49 4.69
CA SER A 29 3.62 6.66 5.27
C SER A 29 4.97 6.93 4.61
N GLU A 30 5.70 5.90 4.21
CA GLU A 30 6.95 6.05 3.45
C GLU A 30 6.68 6.58 2.02
N ALA A 31 5.62 6.09 1.36
CA ALA A 31 5.25 6.55 0.03
C ALA A 31 4.61 7.96 0.03
N LYS A 32 3.86 8.31 1.08
CA LYS A 32 3.06 9.53 1.22
C LYS A 32 3.26 10.17 2.60
N PRO A 33 4.44 10.73 2.91
CA PRO A 33 4.78 11.22 4.25
C PRO A 33 3.91 12.38 4.74
N ASN A 34 3.31 13.15 3.82
CA ASN A 34 2.48 14.31 4.14
C ASN A 34 0.98 14.07 3.94
N ALA A 35 0.57 12.84 3.63
CA ALA A 35 -0.82 12.52 3.32
C ALA A 35 -1.47 11.69 4.44
N LYS A 36 -2.79 11.73 4.55
CA LYS A 36 -3.53 10.94 5.53
C LYS A 36 -4.07 9.68 4.87
N PHE A 37 -3.85 8.52 5.50
CA PHE A 37 -4.35 7.24 5.00
C PHE A 37 -5.85 7.28 4.66
N ALA A 38 -6.64 7.97 5.48
CA ALA A 38 -8.09 8.12 5.31
C ALA A 38 -8.52 8.86 4.02
N ASP A 39 -7.63 9.65 3.40
CA ASP A 39 -7.91 10.33 2.13
C ASP A 39 -7.67 9.42 0.91
N TYR A 40 -7.21 8.18 1.13
CA TYR A 40 -6.85 7.23 0.09
C TYR A 40 -7.59 5.90 0.22
N LYS A 41 -7.93 5.32 -0.93
CA LYS A 41 -8.29 3.92 -1.05
C LYS A 41 -6.99 3.13 -1.16
N VAL A 42 -6.65 2.41 -0.11
CA VAL A 42 -5.48 1.53 -0.08
C VAL A 42 -5.92 0.07 -0.18
N THR A 43 -5.25 -0.68 -1.05
CA THR A 43 -5.50 -2.11 -1.22
C THR A 43 -4.20 -2.90 -1.11
N LEU A 44 -4.29 -4.10 -0.56
CA LEU A 44 -3.22 -5.09 -0.51
C LEU A 44 -3.66 -6.29 -1.34
N ASN A 45 -2.87 -6.65 -2.37
CA ASN A 45 -3.19 -7.73 -3.31
C ASN A 45 -4.60 -7.61 -3.93
N ARG A 46 -5.01 -6.38 -4.29
CA ARG A 46 -6.35 -6.03 -4.82
C ARG A 46 -7.52 -6.11 -3.83
N SER A 47 -7.26 -6.46 -2.57
CA SER A 47 -8.26 -6.43 -1.49
C SER A 47 -8.14 -5.14 -0.67
N PRO A 48 -9.25 -4.52 -0.22
CA PRO A 48 -9.20 -3.38 0.70
C PRO A 48 -8.34 -3.69 1.91
N ALA A 49 -7.48 -2.75 2.28
CA ALA A 49 -6.55 -2.93 3.39
C ALA A 49 -6.64 -1.80 4.40
N GLY A 50 -6.61 -2.17 5.68
CA GLY A 50 -6.56 -1.22 6.79
C GLY A 50 -5.13 -0.79 7.10
N GLU A 51 -4.98 0.40 7.69
CA GLU A 51 -3.67 0.95 8.07
C GLU A 51 -2.85 0.01 8.98
N HIS A 52 -3.51 -0.66 9.92
CA HIS A 52 -2.86 -1.56 10.88
C HIS A 52 -2.73 -3.01 10.38
N GLN A 53 -3.19 -3.31 9.16
CA GLN A 53 -3.07 -4.65 8.60
C GLN A 53 -1.59 -4.98 8.39
N LYS A 54 -1.15 -6.14 8.90
CA LYS A 54 0.22 -6.61 8.68
C LYS A 54 0.34 -7.19 7.27
N LEU A 55 1.44 -6.88 6.61
CA LEU A 55 1.71 -7.37 5.26
C LEU A 55 1.86 -8.89 5.21
N LYS A 56 2.44 -9.47 6.26
CA LYS A 56 2.61 -10.90 6.42
C LYS A 56 1.29 -11.68 6.45
N ASP A 57 0.20 -11.07 6.94
CA ASP A 57 -1.12 -11.72 6.99
C ASP A 57 -1.73 -11.89 5.60
N ALA A 58 -1.22 -11.17 4.59
CA ALA A 58 -1.65 -11.28 3.20
C ALA A 58 -0.74 -12.19 2.35
N LEU A 59 0.31 -12.77 2.93
CA LEU A 59 1.09 -13.82 2.28
C LEU A 59 0.30 -15.11 2.33
N ILE A 60 -0.25 -15.48 1.18
CA ILE A 60 -0.91 -16.77 0.95
C ILE A 60 0.09 -17.66 0.21
N ASP A 61 0.06 -18.97 0.44
CA ASP A 61 0.91 -19.92 -0.28
C ASP A 61 0.86 -19.70 -1.79
N GLY A 62 2.04 -19.52 -2.40
CA GLY A 62 2.20 -19.24 -3.82
C GLY A 62 2.16 -17.75 -4.22
N VAL A 63 1.87 -16.83 -3.30
CA VAL A 63 2.03 -15.38 -3.52
C VAL A 63 3.43 -14.96 -3.13
N THR A 64 4.28 -14.71 -4.12
CA THR A 64 5.68 -14.29 -3.91
C THR A 64 5.85 -12.78 -3.83
N GLU A 65 4.88 -12.01 -4.32
CA GLU A 65 4.94 -10.55 -4.39
C GLU A 65 3.69 -9.94 -3.75
N LEU A 66 3.90 -9.10 -2.74
CA LEU A 66 2.83 -8.29 -2.15
C LEU A 66 2.72 -6.98 -2.93
N CYS A 67 1.50 -6.55 -3.22
CA CYS A 67 1.24 -5.30 -3.93
C CYS A 67 0.34 -4.38 -3.08
N VAL A 68 0.86 -3.22 -2.69
CA VAL A 68 0.10 -2.15 -2.05
C VAL A 68 -0.24 -1.11 -3.11
N CYS A 69 -1.53 -0.92 -3.41
CA CYS A 69 -1.99 0.14 -4.30
C CYS A 69 -2.59 1.28 -3.49
N ILE A 70 -2.15 2.51 -3.76
CA ILE A 70 -2.59 3.75 -3.13
C ILE A 70 -3.33 4.56 -4.19
N THR A 71 -4.63 4.80 -3.99
CA THR A 71 -5.47 5.56 -4.94
C THR A 71 -6.16 6.70 -4.21
N PRO A 72 -6.07 7.96 -4.67
CA PRO A 72 -6.74 9.08 -4.01
C PRO A 72 -8.26 8.88 -4.05
N THR A 73 -8.95 9.18 -2.95
CA THR A 73 -10.43 9.11 -2.89
C THR A 73 -11.09 10.38 -3.41
N LYS A 74 -10.40 11.51 -3.30
CA LYS A 74 -10.83 12.78 -3.89
C LYS A 74 -10.21 12.92 -5.26
N ILE A 75 -11.05 12.90 -6.28
CA ILE A 75 -10.69 13.36 -7.61
C ILE A 75 -10.91 14.88 -7.57
N GLU A 76 -9.85 15.69 -7.44
CA GLU A 76 -9.97 17.11 -7.77
C GLU A 76 -10.16 17.21 -9.29
N GLY A 77 -11.39 17.50 -9.74
CA GLY A 77 -11.71 17.74 -11.14
C GLY A 77 -12.65 16.73 -11.81
N ALA A 78 -13.83 16.49 -11.21
CA ALA A 78 -14.99 15.99 -11.93
C ALA A 78 -16.00 17.13 -12.17
#